data_AF-A0A957X0F6-F1
#
_entry.id   AF-A0A957X0F6-F1
#
_cell.length_a   1.000
_cell.length_b   1.000
_cell.length_c   1.000
_cell.angle_alpha   90.00
_cell.angle_beta   90.00
_cell.angle_gamma   90.00
#
_symmetry.space_group_name_H-M   'P 1'
#
loop_
_entity.id
_entity.type
_entity.pdbx_description
1 polymer ?
#
loop_
_entity_poly.entity_id
_entity_poly.type
_entity_poly.pdbx_seq_one_letter_code
_entity_poly.pdbx_strand_id
1 'polypeptide(L)'
;RPPPADLSQHLRAWATTMLTEDEAFQHWLIGLPDEDAQHFTANLAAFYQELGLALPLLFDPDVGQHPALQQTLQEIALSYCRLHARAAQARVEMQGFQHYRAFKHAPTTVEHLRFAQQLYAQLVENRIVPAASSAMFLAPEAERRDYLLRMITEAEQRDREAFNRALCQVVVRQTTIAPLPADGVTAVPRKSQPVFSPSTAGI
;
A
#
# COMPACT_ATOMS: atom_id res chain seq x y z
N ARG A 1 -2.45 14.24 19.30
CA ARG A 1 -2.50 15.62 18.76
C ARG A 1 -1.97 15.55 17.33
N PRO A 2 -2.69 16.04 16.31
CA PRO A 2 -2.18 16.03 14.95
C PRO A 2 -0.88 16.84 14.90
N PRO A 3 0.13 16.40 14.12
CA PRO A 3 1.32 17.20 13.88
C PRO A 3 0.91 18.52 13.20
N PRO A 4 1.63 19.63 13.45
CA PRO A 4 1.40 20.86 12.69
C PRO A 4 1.48 20.56 11.19
N ALA A 5 0.59 21.17 10.40
CA ALA A 5 0.49 20.96 8.96
C ALA A 5 1.84 21.14 8.26
N ASP A 6 2.66 22.05 8.78
CA ASP A 6 4.03 22.32 8.33
C ASP A 6 4.89 21.06 8.26
N LEU A 7 4.77 20.11 9.20
CA LEU A 7 5.62 18.91 9.22
C LEU A 7 5.37 17.98 8.03
N SER A 8 4.12 17.85 7.58
CA SER A 8 3.81 17.03 6.41
C SER A 8 4.41 17.62 5.13
N GLN A 9 4.43 18.95 5.01
CA GLN A 9 5.06 19.64 3.89
C GLN A 9 6.58 19.49 3.92
N HIS A 10 7.21 19.65 5.11
CA HIS A 10 8.64 19.40 5.27
C HIS A 10 9.02 17.96 4.92
N LEU A 11 8.20 16.97 5.32
CA LEU A 11 8.43 15.58 5.00
C LEU A 11 8.34 15.33 3.48
N ARG A 12 7.33 15.89 2.80
CA ARG A 12 7.22 15.79 1.33
C ARG A 12 8.41 16.46 0.62
N ALA A 13 8.81 17.65 1.06
CA ALA A 13 9.98 18.34 0.52
C ALA A 13 11.27 17.55 0.75
N TRP A 14 11.48 17.02 1.95
CA TRP A 14 12.62 16.15 2.26
C TRP A 14 12.61 14.87 1.43
N ALA A 15 11.45 14.26 1.19
CA ALA A 15 11.33 13.10 0.33
C ALA A 15 11.68 13.40 -1.13
N THR A 16 11.36 14.60 -1.63
CA THR A 16 11.78 15.01 -2.99
C THR A 16 13.30 15.05 -3.14
N THR A 17 14.03 15.34 -2.07
CA THR A 17 15.50 15.45 -2.11
C THR A 17 16.20 14.13 -1.78
N MET A 18 15.63 13.31 -0.90
CA MET A 18 16.30 12.09 -0.41
C MET A 18 15.91 10.81 -1.14
N LEU A 19 14.79 10.78 -1.88
CA LEU A 19 14.28 9.57 -2.56
C LEU A 19 14.56 9.55 -4.07
N THR A 20 15.65 10.15 -4.51
CA THR A 20 15.99 10.23 -5.96
C THR A 20 16.22 8.87 -6.60
N GLU A 21 16.63 7.87 -5.82
CA GLU A 21 16.88 6.50 -6.31
C GLU A 21 15.60 5.64 -6.37
N ASP A 22 14.49 6.08 -5.76
CA ASP A 22 13.24 5.33 -5.69
C ASP A 22 12.07 6.21 -6.13
N GLU A 23 12.02 6.52 -7.43
CA GLU A 23 11.00 7.37 -8.04
C GLU A 23 9.58 6.90 -7.74
N ALA A 24 9.36 5.58 -7.69
CA ALA A 24 8.05 5.01 -7.40
C ALA A 24 7.61 5.33 -5.97
N PHE A 25 8.51 5.16 -4.99
CA PHE A 25 8.23 5.50 -3.60
C PHE A 25 8.10 7.02 -3.38
N GLN A 26 8.92 7.81 -4.06
CA GLN A 26 8.82 9.27 -4.06
C GLN A 26 7.45 9.73 -4.58
N HIS A 27 7.02 9.24 -5.75
CA HIS A 27 5.70 9.53 -6.30
C HIS A 27 4.56 9.09 -5.39
N TRP A 28 4.68 7.91 -4.76
CA TRP A 28 3.68 7.45 -3.79
C TRP A 28 3.53 8.44 -2.64
N LEU A 29 4.63 8.87 -2.00
CA LEU A 29 4.58 9.74 -0.84
C LEU A 29 4.08 11.16 -1.20
N ILE A 30 4.51 11.70 -2.34
CA ILE A 30 4.09 13.02 -2.83
C ILE A 30 2.62 12.99 -3.28
N GLY A 31 2.19 11.88 -3.87
CA GLY A 31 0.82 11.69 -4.37
C GLY A 31 -0.22 11.36 -3.30
N LEU A 32 0.18 11.20 -2.03
CA LEU A 32 -0.77 11.02 -0.93
C LEU A 32 -1.69 12.25 -0.81
N PRO A 33 -3.02 12.09 -0.66
CA PRO A 33 -3.92 13.16 -0.24
C PRO A 33 -3.43 13.85 1.04
N ASP A 34 -3.79 15.11 1.25
CA ASP A 34 -3.31 15.88 2.41
C ASP A 34 -3.69 15.25 3.76
N GLU A 35 -4.90 14.71 3.86
CA GLU A 35 -5.36 13.98 5.05
C GLU A 35 -4.49 12.74 5.32
N ASP A 36 -4.25 11.93 4.27
CA ASP A 36 -3.41 10.73 4.37
C ASP A 36 -1.95 11.09 4.70
N ALA A 37 -1.42 12.17 4.13
CA ALA A 37 -0.07 12.65 4.42
C ALA A 37 0.07 13.17 5.85
N GLN A 38 -0.95 13.84 6.39
CA GLN A 38 -0.98 14.25 7.80
C GLN A 38 -1.03 13.04 8.73
N HIS A 39 -1.89 12.07 8.45
CA HIS A 39 -1.95 10.81 9.21
C HIS A 39 -0.63 10.05 9.15
N PHE A 40 -0.04 9.94 7.97
CA PHE A 40 1.27 9.31 7.78
C PHE A 40 2.37 10.02 8.60
N THR A 41 2.42 11.35 8.54
CA THR A 41 3.37 12.17 9.31
C THR A 41 3.16 12.01 10.81
N ALA A 42 1.91 11.90 11.27
CA ALA A 42 1.59 11.67 12.67
C ALA A 42 2.10 10.30 13.15
N ASN A 43 1.93 9.27 12.33
CA ASN A 43 2.39 7.92 12.64
C ASN A 43 3.93 7.85 12.66
N LEU A 44 4.60 8.51 11.71
CA LEU A 44 6.06 8.64 11.71
C LEU A 44 6.55 9.39 12.95
N ALA A 45 5.88 10.49 13.33
CA ALA A 45 6.23 11.24 14.54
C ALA A 45 6.05 10.40 15.81
N ALA A 46 4.98 9.60 15.90
CA ALA A 46 4.76 8.67 17.00
C ALA A 46 5.87 7.60 17.06
N PHE A 47 6.27 7.05 15.90
CA PHE A 47 7.39 6.11 15.81
C PHE A 47 8.70 6.73 16.31
N TYR A 48 9.00 7.97 15.95
CA TYR A 48 10.18 8.69 16.48
C TYR A 48 10.07 8.84 18.00
N GLN A 49 8.91 9.20 18.53
CA GLN A 49 8.70 9.32 19.98
C GLN A 49 8.91 7.99 20.72
N GLU A 50 8.49 6.86 20.13
CA GLU A 50 8.76 5.53 20.69
C GLU A 50 10.25 5.20 20.78
N LEU A 51 11.07 5.78 19.90
CA LEU A 51 12.53 5.70 19.93
C LEU A 51 13.19 6.73 20.87
N GLY A 52 12.40 7.58 21.53
CA GLY A 52 12.90 8.71 22.34
C GLY A 52 13.43 9.87 21.51
N LEU A 53 13.02 9.98 20.24
CA LEU A 53 13.42 11.01 19.29
C LEU A 53 12.24 11.93 18.95
N ALA A 54 12.53 13.14 18.47
CA ALA A 54 11.52 14.04 17.92
C ALA A 54 11.69 14.10 16.39
N LEU A 55 10.61 13.90 15.63
CA LEU A 55 10.64 13.99 14.17
C LEU A 55 11.24 15.30 13.63
N PRO A 56 11.01 16.49 14.25
CA PRO A 56 11.65 17.72 13.81
C PRO A 56 13.19 17.68 13.76
N LEU A 57 13.84 16.80 14.54
CA LEU A 57 15.30 16.60 14.49
C LEU A 57 15.80 16.16 13.11
N LEU A 58 14.93 15.54 12.31
CA LEU A 58 15.26 15.16 10.93
C LEU A 58 15.58 16.39 10.05
N PHE A 59 15.00 17.56 10.39
CA PHE A 59 15.11 18.79 9.62
C PHE A 59 15.94 19.87 10.33
N ASP A 60 16.53 19.53 11.48
CA ASP A 60 17.25 20.48 12.32
C ASP A 60 18.64 20.79 11.73
N PRO A 61 18.97 22.07 11.43
CA PRO A 61 20.27 22.44 10.87
C PRO A 61 21.45 22.13 11.81
N ASP A 62 21.24 22.10 13.13
CA ASP A 62 22.30 21.77 14.09
C ASP A 62 22.66 20.29 14.04
N VAL A 63 21.66 19.42 13.79
CA VAL A 63 21.91 18.00 13.50
C VAL A 63 22.69 17.84 12.19
N GLY A 64 22.48 18.74 11.23
CA GLY A 64 23.25 18.81 9.98
C GLY A 64 24.76 19.04 10.16
N GLN A 65 25.19 19.57 11.31
CA GLN A 65 26.60 19.69 11.66
C GLN A 65 27.23 18.34 12.06
N HIS A 66 26.40 17.32 12.30
CA HIS A 66 26.78 15.96 12.68
C HIS A 66 26.34 14.96 11.60
N PRO A 67 27.09 14.81 10.49
CA PRO A 67 26.64 14.09 9.30
C PRO A 67 26.28 12.62 9.57
N ALA A 68 27.01 11.94 10.46
CA ALA A 68 26.71 10.56 10.83
C ALA A 68 25.35 10.43 11.56
N LEU A 69 25.00 11.41 12.40
CA LEU A 69 23.72 11.45 13.10
C LEU A 69 22.59 11.80 12.14
N GLN A 70 22.79 12.80 11.28
CA GLN A 70 21.84 13.18 10.23
C GLN A 70 21.51 11.98 9.33
N GLN A 71 22.54 11.27 8.87
CA GLN A 71 22.39 10.05 8.06
C GLN A 71 21.58 8.99 8.80
N THR A 72 21.92 8.72 10.07
CA THR A 72 21.19 7.74 10.89
C THR A 72 19.69 8.09 11.00
N LEU A 73 19.37 9.36 11.26
CA LEU A 73 17.99 9.82 11.34
C LEU A 73 17.27 9.68 10.00
N GLN A 74 17.93 9.98 8.88
CA GLN A 74 17.36 9.79 7.55
C GLN A 74 17.10 8.32 7.25
N GLU A 75 18.05 7.43 7.56
CA GLU A 75 17.90 5.99 7.36
C GLU A 75 16.73 5.41 8.16
N ILE A 76 16.51 5.88 9.40
CA ILE A 76 15.36 5.51 10.22
C ILE A 76 14.05 5.94 9.56
N ALA A 77 13.93 7.21 9.14
CA ALA A 77 12.75 7.72 8.44
C ALA A 77 12.48 6.92 7.16
N LEU A 78 13.52 6.72 6.33
CA LEU A 78 13.44 5.98 5.07
C LEU A 78 12.98 4.54 5.28
N SER A 79 13.49 3.87 6.31
CA SER A 79 13.12 2.48 6.63
C SER A 79 11.65 2.38 7.02
N TYR A 80 11.16 3.29 7.88
CA TYR A 80 9.76 3.36 8.25
C TYR A 80 8.86 3.59 7.04
N CYS A 81 9.22 4.60 6.24
CA CYS A 81 8.60 4.98 4.98
C CYS A 81 8.44 3.79 4.01
N ARG A 82 9.53 3.09 3.72
CA ARG A 82 9.54 1.91 2.84
C ARG A 82 8.70 0.76 3.39
N LEU A 83 8.76 0.52 4.69
CA LEU A 83 7.95 -0.52 5.34
C LEU A 83 6.45 -0.22 5.18
N HIS A 84 6.04 1.03 5.39
CA HIS A 84 4.65 1.45 5.24
C HIS A 84 4.16 1.36 3.80
N ALA A 85 4.95 1.80 2.81
CA ALA A 85 4.59 1.61 1.40
C ALA A 85 4.45 0.14 1.04
N ARG A 86 5.38 -0.72 1.48
CA ARG A 86 5.30 -2.16 1.26
C ARG A 86 4.07 -2.78 1.92
N ALA A 87 3.71 -2.34 3.13
CA ALA A 87 2.51 -2.80 3.82
C ALA A 87 1.24 -2.38 3.08
N ALA A 88 1.18 -1.13 2.58
CA ALA A 88 0.06 -0.64 1.78
C ALA A 88 -0.10 -1.45 0.48
N GLN A 89 1.00 -1.71 -0.23
CA GLN A 89 1.02 -2.54 -1.43
C GLN A 89 0.57 -3.98 -1.13
N ALA A 90 1.12 -4.60 -0.08
CA ALA A 90 0.74 -5.95 0.33
C ALA A 90 -0.75 -6.06 0.70
N ARG A 91 -1.33 -5.00 1.30
CA ARG A 91 -2.76 -4.95 1.60
C ARG A 91 -3.59 -4.97 0.32
N VAL A 92 -3.23 -4.20 -0.70
CA VAL A 92 -3.91 -4.19 -2.01
C VAL A 92 -3.79 -5.55 -2.68
N GLU A 93 -2.60 -6.16 -2.68
CA GLU A 93 -2.38 -7.49 -3.24
C GLU A 93 -3.22 -8.56 -2.53
N MET A 94 -3.29 -8.51 -1.20
CA MET A 94 -4.10 -9.42 -0.41
C MET A 94 -5.59 -9.26 -0.70
N GLN A 95 -6.08 -8.02 -0.81
CA GLN A 95 -7.46 -7.73 -1.21
C GLN A 95 -7.75 -8.28 -2.61
N GLY A 96 -6.87 -8.03 -3.59
CA GLY A 96 -7.01 -8.58 -4.94
C GLY A 96 -7.05 -10.09 -4.95
N PHE A 97 -6.16 -10.74 -4.21
CA PHE A 97 -6.17 -12.18 -4.07
C PHE A 97 -7.48 -12.70 -3.45
N GLN A 98 -8.02 -12.02 -2.44
CA GLN A 98 -9.31 -12.38 -1.82
C GLN A 98 -10.47 -12.26 -2.81
N HIS A 99 -10.58 -11.15 -3.54
CA HIS A 99 -11.60 -10.96 -4.57
C HIS A 99 -11.50 -12.03 -5.68
N TYR A 100 -10.28 -12.29 -6.15
CA TYR A 100 -10.04 -13.28 -7.18
C TYR A 100 -10.38 -14.70 -6.71
N ARG A 101 -10.05 -15.04 -5.46
CA ARG A 101 -10.41 -16.32 -4.85
C ARG A 101 -11.93 -16.47 -4.73
N ALA A 102 -12.64 -15.43 -4.29
CA ALA A 102 -14.10 -15.44 -4.20
C ALA A 102 -14.74 -15.66 -5.58
N PHE A 103 -14.24 -14.95 -6.59
CA PHE A 103 -14.62 -15.14 -7.99
C PHE A 103 -14.41 -16.58 -8.46
N LYS A 104 -13.24 -17.19 -8.19
CA LYS A 104 -12.96 -18.59 -8.57
C LYS A 104 -13.95 -19.60 -7.97
N HIS A 105 -14.44 -19.33 -6.76
CA HIS A 105 -15.42 -20.21 -6.10
C HIS A 105 -16.84 -20.06 -6.66
N ALA A 106 -17.22 -18.87 -7.15
CA ALA A 106 -18.57 -18.61 -7.65
C ALA A 106 -18.58 -17.68 -8.87
N PRO A 107 -18.03 -18.07 -10.03
CA PRO A 107 -17.74 -17.17 -11.15
C PRO A 107 -18.99 -16.63 -11.87
N THR A 108 -20.18 -17.17 -11.56
CA THR A 108 -21.44 -16.88 -12.27
C THR A 108 -22.35 -15.89 -11.54
N THR A 109 -22.01 -15.45 -10.33
CA THR A 109 -22.80 -14.42 -9.63
C THR A 109 -22.67 -13.08 -10.34
N VAL A 110 -23.69 -12.21 -10.23
CA VAL A 110 -23.70 -10.89 -10.88
C VAL A 110 -22.50 -10.03 -10.44
N GLU A 111 -22.17 -10.05 -9.14
CA GLU A 111 -21.03 -9.34 -8.57
C GLU A 111 -19.70 -9.84 -9.15
N HIS A 112 -19.50 -11.15 -9.17
CA HIS A 112 -18.28 -11.77 -9.67
C HIS A 112 -18.13 -11.61 -11.19
N LEU A 113 -19.24 -11.60 -11.93
CA LEU A 113 -19.22 -11.33 -13.37
C LEU A 113 -18.78 -9.89 -13.65
N ARG A 114 -19.25 -8.91 -12.86
CA ARG A 114 -18.80 -7.52 -12.98
C ARG A 114 -17.30 -7.40 -12.69
N PHE A 115 -16.83 -8.03 -11.63
CA PHE A 115 -15.39 -8.07 -11.31
C PHE A 115 -14.59 -8.71 -12.46
N ALA A 116 -15.08 -9.83 -13.02
CA ALA A 116 -14.42 -10.52 -14.11
C ALA A 116 -14.37 -9.66 -15.39
N GLN A 117 -15.42 -8.91 -15.70
CA GLN A 117 -15.45 -7.93 -16.80
C GLN A 117 -14.42 -6.82 -16.62
N GLN A 118 -14.32 -6.26 -15.41
CA GLN A 118 -13.33 -5.24 -15.09
C GLN A 118 -11.89 -5.79 -15.19
N LEU A 119 -11.66 -7.00 -14.68
CA LEU A 119 -10.38 -7.68 -14.78
C LEU A 119 -10.01 -7.97 -16.24
N TYR A 120 -10.94 -8.50 -17.03
CA TYR A 120 -10.71 -8.74 -18.46
C TYR A 120 -10.37 -7.45 -19.20
N ALA A 121 -11.10 -6.36 -18.96
CA ALA A 121 -10.79 -5.06 -19.55
C ALA A 121 -9.37 -4.59 -19.19
N GLN A 122 -8.97 -4.76 -17.92
CA GLN A 122 -7.61 -4.41 -17.47
C GLN A 122 -6.53 -5.30 -18.12
N LEU A 123 -6.79 -6.60 -18.28
CA LEU A 123 -5.88 -7.52 -18.95
C LEU A 123 -5.71 -7.16 -20.44
N VAL A 124 -6.77 -6.70 -21.11
CA VAL A 124 -6.71 -6.21 -22.49
C VAL A 124 -5.94 -4.89 -22.58
N GLU A 125 -6.22 -3.94 -21.68
CA GLU A 125 -5.53 -2.64 -21.61
C GLU A 125 -4.01 -2.83 -21.46
N ASN A 126 -3.59 -3.78 -20.60
CA ASN A 126 -2.19 -4.14 -20.38
C ASN A 126 -1.62 -5.11 -21.43
N ARG A 127 -2.38 -5.44 -22.49
CA ARG A 127 -2.00 -6.35 -23.58
C ARG A 127 -1.59 -7.76 -23.13
N ILE A 128 -2.10 -8.22 -22.00
CA ILE A 128 -1.86 -9.57 -21.47
C ILE A 128 -2.71 -10.59 -22.24
N VAL A 129 -3.94 -10.19 -22.61
CA VAL A 129 -4.86 -10.97 -23.44
C VAL A 129 -5.33 -10.16 -24.64
N PRO A 130 -5.67 -10.81 -25.77
CA PRO A 130 -6.28 -10.13 -26.89
C PRO A 130 -7.67 -9.59 -26.54
N ALA A 131 -8.02 -8.47 -27.18
CA ALA A 131 -9.39 -7.96 -27.17
C ALA A 131 -10.33 -8.98 -27.85
N ALA A 132 -11.56 -9.07 -27.35
CA ALA A 132 -12.58 -9.94 -27.90
C ALA A 132 -12.92 -9.50 -29.34
N SER A 133 -13.16 -10.47 -30.22
CA SER A 133 -13.60 -10.17 -31.59
C SER A 133 -15.00 -9.57 -31.60
N SER A 134 -15.35 -8.84 -32.67
CA SER A 134 -16.70 -8.29 -32.87
C SER A 134 -17.78 -9.36 -32.79
N ALA A 135 -17.50 -10.57 -33.31
CA ALA A 135 -18.40 -11.72 -33.24
C ALA A 135 -18.68 -12.14 -31.78
N MET A 136 -17.68 -12.05 -30.90
CA MET A 136 -17.85 -12.41 -29.49
C MET A 136 -18.82 -11.48 -28.76
N PHE A 137 -18.90 -10.20 -29.14
CA PHE A 137 -19.86 -9.28 -28.52
C PHE A 137 -21.32 -9.61 -28.86
N LEU A 138 -21.55 -10.21 -30.03
CA LEU A 138 -22.86 -10.64 -30.52
C LEU A 138 -23.23 -12.06 -30.09
N ALA A 139 -22.29 -12.80 -29.50
CA ALA A 139 -22.51 -14.16 -29.05
C ALA A 139 -23.51 -14.22 -27.87
N PRO A 140 -24.18 -15.36 -27.65
CA PRO A 140 -25.02 -15.60 -26.48
C PRO A 140 -24.27 -15.32 -25.16
N GLU A 141 -25.01 -14.91 -24.13
CA GLU A 141 -24.41 -14.52 -22.85
C GLU A 141 -23.58 -15.64 -22.19
N ALA A 142 -24.03 -16.89 -22.29
CA ALA A 142 -23.29 -18.04 -21.80
C ALA A 142 -21.92 -18.18 -22.48
N GLU A 143 -21.87 -18.05 -23.81
CA GLU A 143 -20.61 -18.12 -24.58
C GLU A 143 -19.68 -16.95 -24.24
N ARG A 144 -20.21 -15.72 -24.10
CA ARG A 144 -19.44 -14.55 -23.67
C ARG A 144 -18.81 -14.75 -22.30
N ARG A 145 -19.57 -15.31 -21.37
CA ARG A 145 -19.08 -15.63 -20.03
C ARG A 145 -17.97 -16.68 -20.09
N ASP A 146 -18.18 -17.78 -20.81
CA ASP A 146 -17.18 -18.87 -20.89
C ASP A 146 -15.88 -18.40 -21.55
N TYR A 147 -15.98 -17.57 -22.60
CA TYR A 147 -14.82 -16.90 -23.19
C TYR A 147 -14.06 -16.07 -22.16
N LEU A 148 -14.76 -15.23 -21.41
CA LEU A 148 -14.16 -14.34 -20.42
C LEU A 148 -13.42 -15.14 -19.33
N LEU A 149 -14.06 -16.18 -18.79
CA LEU A 149 -13.45 -17.07 -17.78
C LEU A 149 -12.20 -17.75 -18.32
N ARG A 150 -12.25 -18.22 -19.57
CA ARG A 150 -11.10 -18.81 -20.24
C ARG A 150 -9.95 -17.81 -20.39
N MET A 151 -10.22 -16.60 -20.89
CA MET A 151 -9.18 -15.58 -21.07
C MET A 151 -8.51 -15.18 -19.76
N ILE A 152 -9.28 -15.03 -18.67
CA ILE A 152 -8.73 -14.72 -17.34
C ILE A 152 -7.85 -15.87 -16.83
N THR A 153 -8.28 -17.11 -17.04
CA THR A 153 -7.53 -18.30 -16.61
C THR A 153 -6.23 -18.45 -17.40
N GLU A 154 -6.28 -18.24 -18.73
CA GLU A 154 -5.09 -18.26 -19.59
C GLU A 154 -4.11 -17.14 -19.21
N ALA A 155 -4.59 -15.95 -18.88
CA ALA A 155 -3.74 -14.84 -18.42
C ALA A 155 -2.99 -15.18 -17.13
N GLU A 156 -3.68 -15.75 -16.14
CA GLU A 156 -3.08 -16.19 -14.87
C GLU A 156 -1.97 -17.22 -15.10
N GLN A 157 -2.18 -18.17 -16.01
CA GLN A 157 -1.23 -19.24 -16.31
C GLN A 157 -0.02 -18.74 -17.12
N ARG A 158 -0.24 -17.79 -18.03
CA ARG A 158 0.79 -17.30 -18.95
C ARG A 158 1.78 -16.35 -18.29
N ASP A 159 1.28 -15.38 -17.53
CA ASP A 159 2.11 -14.37 -16.87
C ASP A 159 1.45 -13.94 -15.55
N ARG A 160 1.80 -14.68 -14.49
CA ARG A 160 1.22 -14.48 -13.17
C ARG A 160 1.54 -13.11 -12.57
N GLU A 161 2.70 -12.54 -12.87
CA GLU A 161 3.08 -11.23 -12.34
C GLU A 161 2.27 -10.12 -13.02
N ALA A 162 2.17 -10.14 -14.35
CA ALA A 162 1.35 -9.17 -15.08
C ALA A 162 -0.13 -9.31 -14.71
N PHE A 163 -0.61 -10.54 -14.53
CA PHE A 163 -1.95 -10.81 -14.03
C PHE A 163 -2.20 -10.19 -12.65
N ASN A 164 -1.29 -10.41 -11.69
CA ASN A 164 -1.40 -9.84 -10.35
C ASN A 164 -1.39 -8.30 -10.37
N ARG A 165 -0.56 -7.68 -11.23
CA ARG A 165 -0.58 -6.22 -11.40
C ARG A 165 -1.93 -5.72 -11.92
N ALA A 166 -2.50 -6.37 -12.94
CA ALA A 166 -3.82 -6.04 -13.46
C ALA A 166 -4.92 -6.23 -12.40
N LEU A 167 -4.83 -7.30 -11.62
CA LEU A 167 -5.73 -7.57 -10.50
C LEU A 167 -5.69 -6.46 -9.44
N CYS A 168 -4.50 -6.03 -9.03
CA CYS A 168 -4.34 -4.93 -8.08
C CYS A 168 -4.93 -3.61 -8.62
N GLN A 169 -4.75 -3.32 -9.91
CA GLN A 169 -5.31 -2.11 -10.53
C GLN A 169 -6.85 -2.09 -10.47
N VAL A 170 -7.51 -3.24 -10.66
CA VAL A 170 -8.97 -3.35 -10.54
C VAL A 170 -9.42 -3.04 -9.12
N VAL A 171 -8.74 -3.61 -8.11
CA VAL A 171 -9.05 -3.36 -6.70
C VAL A 171 -8.86 -1.90 -6.34
N VAL A 172 -7.72 -1.31 -6.72
CA VAL A 172 -7.44 0.11 -6.45
C VAL A 172 -8.56 0.98 -7.00
N ARG A 173 -8.96 0.79 -8.27
CA ARG A 173 -10.07 1.54 -8.90
C ARG A 173 -11.40 1.40 -8.16
N GLN A 174 -11.67 0.24 -7.56
CA GLN A 174 -12.87 0.02 -6.74
C GLN A 174 -12.77 0.72 -5.38
N THR A 175 -11.60 0.71 -4.75
CA THR A 175 -11.37 1.36 -3.45
C THR A 175 -11.18 2.87 -3.52
N THR A 176 -10.73 3.45 -4.64
CA THR A 176 -10.54 4.91 -4.78
C THR A 176 -11.86 5.69 -4.70
N ILE A 177 -13.01 5.01 -4.66
CA ILE A 177 -14.33 5.63 -4.43
C ILE A 177 -14.66 5.72 -2.92
N ALA A 178 -13.90 5.08 -2.03
CA ALA A 178 -14.10 5.15 -0.58
C ALA A 178 -12.84 5.68 0.12
N PRO A 179 -12.92 6.79 0.88
CA PRO A 179 -11.80 7.30 1.67
C PRO A 179 -11.28 6.22 2.61
N LEU A 180 -9.96 6.17 2.80
CA LEU A 180 -9.33 5.27 3.78
C LEU A 180 -10.04 5.47 5.14
N PRO A 181 -10.41 4.39 5.86
CA PRO A 181 -10.86 4.55 7.22
C PRO A 181 -9.73 5.22 8.02
N ALA A 182 -10.00 6.42 8.53
CA ALA A 182 -9.11 7.20 9.39
C ALA A 182 -8.76 6.47 10.70
N ASP A 183 -9.46 5.37 10.99
CA ASP A 183 -9.34 4.60 12.23
C ASP A 183 -8.73 3.24 11.98
N GLY A 184 -7.69 2.90 12.76
CA GLY A 184 -7.48 1.50 13.13
C GLY A 184 -6.08 0.92 13.00
N VAL A 185 -5.00 1.69 13.15
CA VAL A 185 -3.88 1.11 13.92
C VAL A 185 -4.25 1.25 15.39
N THR A 186 -5.19 0.43 15.85
CA THR A 186 -5.30 0.17 17.29
C THR A 186 -3.95 -0.38 17.69
N ALA A 187 -3.20 0.42 18.44
CA ALA A 187 -2.00 -0.01 19.13
C ALA A 187 -2.26 -1.40 19.71
N VAL A 188 -1.52 -2.40 19.26
CA VAL A 188 -1.53 -3.71 19.90
C VAL A 188 -1.22 -3.43 21.36
N PRO A 189 -2.12 -3.74 22.32
CA PRO A 189 -1.87 -3.45 23.72
C PRO A 189 -0.58 -4.19 24.09
N ARG A 190 0.50 -3.43 24.29
CA ARG A 190 1.77 -3.93 24.82
C ARG A 190 1.43 -4.50 26.18
N LYS A 191 1.27 -5.82 26.27
CA LYS A 191 1.21 -6.53 27.55
C LYS A 191 2.44 -6.07 28.32
N SER A 192 2.21 -5.38 29.42
CA SER A 192 3.24 -4.88 30.33
C SER A 192 4.22 -6.02 30.61
N GLN A 193 5.47 -5.85 30.19
CA GLN A 193 6.55 -6.75 30.59
C GLN A 193 6.60 -6.78 32.12
N PRO A 194 6.65 -7.96 32.75
CA PRO A 194 6.83 -8.04 34.19
C PRO A 194 8.17 -7.39 34.56
N VAL A 195 8.09 -6.40 35.45
CA VAL A 195 9.25 -5.76 36.07
C VAL A 195 10.01 -6.85 36.83
N PHE A 196 11.20 -7.20 36.34
CA PHE A 196 12.14 -8.03 37.10
C PHE A 196 12.56 -7.24 38.34
N SER A 197 12.03 -7.63 39.50
CA SER A 197 12.55 -7.15 40.78
C SER A 197 13.92 -7.77 41.03
N PRO A 198 14.98 -6.98 41.29
CA PRO A 198 16.26 -7.53 41.70
C PRO A 198 16.12 -8.12 43.11
N SER A 199 16.21 -9.45 43.19
CA SER A 199 16.29 -10.19 44.45
C SER A 199 17.58 -9.79 45.16
N THR A 200 17.45 -9.00 46.22
CA THR A 200 18.54 -8.69 47.13
C THR A 200 18.82 -9.94 47.97
N ALA A 201 19.84 -10.71 47.60
CA ALA A 201 20.37 -11.77 48.45
C ALA A 201 21.15 -11.12 49.60
N GLY A 202 20.63 -11.27 50.81
CA GLY A 202 21.30 -10.85 52.05
C GLY A 202 22.50 -11.74 52.36
N ILE A 203 23.49 -11.10 53.00
CA ILE A 203 24.67 -11.66 53.67
C ILE A 203 24.22 -12.39 54.94
#